data_AF-A0A842S8Z4-F1
#
_entry.id   AF-A0A842S8Z4-F1
#
_cell.length_a   1.000
_cell.length_b   1.000
_cell.length_c   1.000
_cell.angle_alpha   90.00
_cell.angle_beta   90.00
_cell.angle_gamma   90.00
#
_symmetry.space_group_name_H-M   'P 1'
#
loop_
_entity.id
_entity.type
_entity.pdbx_description
1 polymer ?
#
loop_
_entity_poly.entity_id
_entity_poly.type
_entity_poly.pdbx_seq_one_letter_code
_entity_poly.pdbx_strand_id
1 'polypeptide(L)'
;MQKEKGVVHINPEGNQVFNYAVNYRCNNNCVMCINNQPDLRDEISFDEIKKRFSTLDKNINYCFITGGEPTLRKDFIEMMEFLRNNFKGKIHLLTNARMFYYDDFFKKFDNLNINDKINFGIPLYGHNKDVFESISRSPGSFKQSVKGTKRLLEKGYNVEIRTIIHKLNYKHLTKVGKFILKEFPQVMHLFFGTMEFTGNGLKNKDILFVSYDKIKPYVQKTADLLEAKIEFTFNQFPLCKLSKKYWKYADHCTIVPEEHIYLKICENCRVKDKCSGIWKSYFLKGKKQEFSAVR
;
A
#
# COMPACT_ATOMS: atom_id res chain seq x y z
N MET A 1 -11.76 14.13 -3.68
CA MET A 1 -10.31 14.30 -3.93
C MET A 1 -10.12 14.43 -5.42
N GLN A 2 -9.49 15.52 -5.82
CA GLN A 2 -9.26 15.86 -7.21
C GLN A 2 -8.39 14.80 -7.89
N LYS A 3 -8.59 14.67 -9.20
CA LYS A 3 -7.84 13.86 -10.16
C LYS A 3 -6.38 14.36 -10.27
N GLU A 4 -5.59 14.26 -9.21
CA GLU A 4 -4.26 14.87 -9.19
C GLU A 4 -3.26 14.09 -10.03
N LYS A 5 -2.87 14.71 -11.15
CA LYS A 5 -1.86 14.28 -12.11
C LYS A 5 -0.45 14.38 -11.49
N GLY A 6 -0.18 13.50 -10.55
CA GLY A 6 1.14 13.25 -9.99
C GLY A 6 1.62 14.26 -8.95
N VAL A 7 1.89 13.80 -7.73
CA VAL A 7 2.26 14.61 -6.57
C VAL A 7 3.71 14.33 -6.18
N VAL A 8 4.50 15.40 -6.02
CA VAL A 8 5.85 15.33 -5.46
C VAL A 8 5.78 15.72 -3.99
N HIS A 9 6.37 14.91 -3.11
CA HIS A 9 6.51 15.18 -1.68
C HIS A 9 7.88 14.71 -1.18
N ILE A 10 8.27 15.13 0.02
CA ILE A 10 9.51 14.70 0.67
C ILE A 10 9.15 13.65 1.72
N ASN A 11 9.80 12.49 1.68
CA ASN A 11 9.61 11.43 2.67
C ASN A 11 10.39 11.76 3.97
N PRO A 12 10.22 10.96 5.04
CA PRO A 12 10.86 11.22 6.34
C PRO A 12 12.40 11.24 6.32
N GLU A 13 12.99 10.58 5.33
CA GLU A 13 14.44 10.48 5.13
C GLU A 13 14.98 11.63 4.29
N GLY A 14 14.13 12.59 3.89
CA GLY A 14 14.51 13.71 3.02
C GLY A 14 14.51 13.38 1.53
N ASN A 15 14.03 12.20 1.13
CA ASN A 15 13.98 11.78 -0.27
C ASN A 15 12.78 12.41 -0.99
N GLN A 16 12.97 12.92 -2.20
CA GLN A 16 11.86 13.38 -3.03
C GLN A 16 11.16 12.19 -3.69
N VAL A 17 9.83 12.14 -3.54
CA VAL A 17 8.98 11.03 -3.98
C VAL A 17 7.90 11.54 -4.90
N PHE A 18 7.81 10.97 -6.10
CA PHE A 18 6.78 11.25 -7.07
C PHE A 18 5.74 10.13 -7.13
N ASN A 19 4.52 10.37 -6.65
CA ASN A 19 3.39 9.43 -6.81
C ASN A 19 2.68 9.72 -8.12
N TYR A 20 2.49 8.73 -8.99
CA TYR A 20 1.82 8.94 -10.28
C TYR A 20 0.83 7.82 -10.61
N ALA A 21 -0.45 8.17 -10.64
CA ALA A 21 -1.53 7.28 -11.07
C ALA A 21 -1.58 7.26 -12.60
N VAL A 22 -1.14 6.15 -13.22
CA VAL A 22 -1.03 6.07 -14.69
C VAL A 22 -2.34 5.63 -15.35
N ASN A 23 -3.26 5.01 -14.62
CA ASN A 23 -4.59 4.65 -15.10
C ASN A 23 -5.57 4.56 -13.92
N TYR A 24 -6.86 4.33 -14.22
CA TYR A 24 -7.87 4.03 -13.20
C TYR A 24 -8.60 2.69 -13.45
N ARG A 25 -8.24 1.97 -14.52
CA ARG A 25 -8.77 0.64 -14.84
C ARG A 25 -8.15 -0.39 -13.91
N CYS A 26 -8.95 -1.25 -13.30
CA CYS A 26 -8.49 -2.32 -12.41
C CYS A 26 -9.26 -3.61 -12.68
N ASN A 27 -8.59 -4.75 -12.55
CA ASN A 27 -9.21 -6.08 -12.65
C ASN A 27 -9.70 -6.59 -11.27
N ASN A 28 -9.53 -5.80 -10.21
CA ASN A 28 -10.15 -6.00 -8.89
C ASN A 28 -11.22 -4.93 -8.61
N ASN A 29 -12.18 -5.24 -7.74
CA ASN A 29 -13.16 -4.28 -7.21
C ASN A 29 -13.14 -4.27 -5.68
N CYS A 30 -11.96 -4.02 -5.10
CA CYS A 30 -11.73 -4.17 -3.68
C CYS A 30 -12.73 -3.37 -2.83
N VAL A 31 -13.29 -4.01 -1.80
CA VAL A 31 -14.26 -3.41 -0.84
C VAL A 31 -13.77 -2.10 -0.24
N MET A 32 -12.46 -2.00 0.01
CA MET A 32 -11.78 -0.92 0.72
C MET A 32 -10.99 0.02 -0.20
N CYS A 33 -11.19 -0.08 -1.51
CA CYS A 33 -10.47 0.77 -2.45
C CYS A 33 -10.72 2.25 -2.16
N ILE A 34 -9.64 3.05 -2.15
CA ILE A 34 -9.70 4.51 -2.02
C ILE A 34 -10.34 5.19 -3.23
N ASN A 35 -10.32 4.50 -4.38
CA ASN A 35 -10.97 4.94 -5.60
C ASN A 35 -12.39 4.39 -5.65
N ASN A 36 -13.34 5.28 -5.94
CA ASN A 36 -14.67 4.88 -6.36
C ASN A 36 -14.57 4.55 -7.86
N GLN A 37 -15.02 3.38 -8.30
CA GLN A 37 -15.12 3.08 -9.73
C GLN A 37 -16.41 3.73 -10.29
N PRO A 38 -16.35 4.98 -10.79
CA PRO A 38 -17.15 5.32 -11.95
C PRO A 38 -16.40 6.29 -12.87
N ASP A 39 -15.48 5.78 -13.68
CA ASP A 39 -15.34 6.13 -15.10
C ASP A 39 -14.05 5.55 -15.67
N LEU A 40 -14.19 4.58 -16.57
CA LEU A 40 -13.11 3.92 -17.30
C LEU A 40 -12.43 4.82 -18.36
N ARG A 41 -12.62 6.15 -18.27
CA ARG A 41 -12.39 7.10 -19.38
C ARG A 41 -11.04 7.83 -19.35
N ASP A 42 -10.32 7.83 -18.24
CA ASP A 42 -9.11 8.66 -18.10
C ASP A 42 -7.84 7.80 -17.97
N GLU A 43 -7.53 6.98 -18.96
CA GLU A 43 -6.17 6.44 -19.09
C GLU A 43 -5.25 7.56 -19.59
N ILE A 44 -4.23 7.90 -18.81
CA ILE A 44 -3.23 8.90 -19.23
C ILE A 44 -2.52 8.36 -20.46
N SER A 45 -2.45 9.13 -21.55
CA SER A 45 -1.77 8.66 -22.76
C SER A 45 -0.27 8.45 -22.49
N PHE A 46 0.36 7.54 -23.22
CA PHE A 46 1.79 7.30 -23.03
C PHE A 46 2.62 8.58 -23.26
N ASP A 47 2.22 9.42 -24.21
CA ASP A 47 2.92 10.67 -24.49
C ASP A 47 2.77 11.70 -23.34
N GLU A 48 1.62 11.73 -22.65
CA GLU A 48 1.47 12.54 -21.44
C GLU A 48 2.36 12.02 -20.31
N ILE A 49 2.51 10.69 -20.17
CA ILE A 49 3.47 10.10 -19.22
C ILE A 49 4.90 10.52 -19.57
N LYS A 50 5.32 10.38 -20.83
CA LYS A 50 6.66 10.78 -21.28
C LYS A 50 6.91 12.26 -20.99
N LYS A 51 5.96 13.14 -21.33
CA LYS A 51 6.03 14.58 -21.05
C LYS A 51 6.13 14.87 -19.55
N ARG A 52 5.40 14.13 -18.71
CA ARG A 52 5.46 14.30 -17.26
C ARG A 52 6.84 13.92 -16.71
N PHE A 53 7.43 12.82 -17.17
CA PHE A 53 8.77 12.41 -16.75
C PHE A 53 9.89 13.27 -17.35
N SER A 54 9.72 13.83 -18.56
CA SER A 54 10.71 14.75 -19.14
C SER A 54 10.79 16.09 -18.42
N THR A 55 9.72 16.47 -17.70
CA THR A 55 9.62 17.72 -16.93
C THR A 55 9.80 17.51 -15.42
N LEU A 56 10.01 16.26 -15.00
CA LEU A 56 10.18 15.91 -13.59
C LEU A 56 11.55 16.35 -13.11
N ASP A 57 11.65 16.81 -11.86
CA ASP A 57 12.95 17.15 -11.24
C ASP A 57 13.89 15.92 -11.32
N LYS A 58 15.14 16.17 -11.69
CA LYS A 58 16.18 15.12 -11.78
C LYS A 58 16.58 14.59 -10.40
N ASN A 59 16.23 15.30 -9.33
CA ASN A 59 16.50 14.91 -7.94
C ASN A 59 15.44 13.98 -7.34
N ILE A 60 14.41 13.58 -8.10
CA ILE A 60 13.43 12.61 -7.60
C ILE A 60 14.10 11.26 -7.35
N ASN A 61 14.12 10.85 -6.08
CA ASN A 61 14.72 9.61 -5.63
C ASN A 61 13.83 8.40 -5.94
N TYR A 62 12.52 8.55 -5.73
CA TYR A 62 11.56 7.46 -5.86
C TYR A 62 10.34 7.87 -6.69
N CYS A 63 9.87 6.97 -7.55
CA CYS A 63 8.60 7.14 -8.23
C CYS A 63 7.66 5.98 -7.94
N PHE A 64 6.50 6.27 -7.35
CA PHE A 64 5.44 5.30 -7.14
C PHE A 64 4.49 5.30 -8.34
N ILE A 65 4.54 4.22 -9.12
CA ILE A 65 3.60 3.99 -10.21
C ILE A 65 2.38 3.26 -9.64
N THR A 66 1.22 3.91 -9.73
CA THR A 66 -0.04 3.46 -9.09
C THR A 66 -1.23 3.73 -10.02
N GLY A 67 -2.45 3.66 -9.48
CA GLY A 67 -3.69 4.00 -10.18
C GLY A 67 -4.81 3.01 -9.88
N GLY A 68 -5.39 2.43 -10.92
CA GLY A 68 -6.16 1.20 -10.83
C GLY A 68 -5.22 0.01 -10.70
N GLU A 69 -4.96 -0.67 -11.81
CA GLU A 69 -3.91 -1.67 -11.94
C GLU A 69 -2.98 -1.27 -13.10
N PRO A 70 -1.77 -0.76 -12.83
CA PRO A 70 -0.86 -0.30 -13.87
C PRO A 70 -0.55 -1.37 -14.92
N THR A 71 -0.46 -2.64 -14.51
CA THR A 71 -0.12 -3.76 -15.42
C THR A 71 -1.20 -4.08 -16.46
N LEU A 72 -2.38 -3.45 -16.39
CA LEU A 72 -3.45 -3.55 -17.40
C LEU A 72 -3.32 -2.55 -18.55
N ARG A 73 -2.37 -1.63 -18.49
CA ARG A 73 -2.08 -0.74 -19.61
C ARG A 73 -1.57 -1.55 -20.80
N LYS A 74 -2.03 -1.22 -22.00
CA LYS A 74 -1.60 -1.90 -23.23
C LYS A 74 -0.12 -1.65 -23.53
N ASP A 75 0.37 -0.48 -23.15
CA ASP A 75 1.72 0.03 -23.33
C ASP A 75 2.58 -0.13 -22.06
N PHE A 76 2.20 -1.02 -21.14
CA PHE A 76 2.88 -1.15 -19.84
C PHE A 76 4.36 -1.50 -19.99
N ILE A 77 4.70 -2.43 -20.89
CA ILE A 77 6.08 -2.89 -21.08
C ILE A 77 6.93 -1.75 -21.65
N GLU A 78 6.40 -1.05 -22.66
CA GLU A 78 7.02 0.11 -23.30
C GLU A 78 7.19 1.27 -22.31
N MET A 79 6.21 1.49 -21.44
CA MET A 79 6.29 2.47 -20.35
C MET A 79 7.42 2.12 -19.39
N MET A 80 7.53 0.88 -18.95
CA MET A 80 8.59 0.45 -18.04
C MET A 80 9.98 0.54 -18.70
N GLU A 81 10.09 0.23 -19.99
CA GLU A 81 11.32 0.44 -20.75
C GLU A 81 11.70 1.92 -20.86
N PHE A 82 10.73 2.79 -21.14
CA PHE A 82 10.95 4.23 -21.14
C PHE A 82 11.46 4.72 -19.78
N LEU A 83 10.81 4.30 -18.68
CA LEU A 83 11.23 4.67 -17.32
C LEU A 83 12.63 4.14 -16.98
N ARG A 84 12.95 2.90 -17.38
CA ARG A 84 14.30 2.33 -17.23
C ARG A 84 15.36 3.24 -17.84
N ASN A 85 15.10 3.81 -19.00
CA ASN A 85 16.06 4.60 -19.76
C ASN A 85 16.09 6.08 -19.35
N ASN A 86 14.98 6.63 -18.85
CA ASN A 86 14.82 8.08 -18.66
C ASN A 86 14.68 8.53 -17.20
N PHE A 87 14.35 7.62 -16.27
CA PHE A 87 14.24 7.92 -14.85
C PHE A 87 15.46 7.37 -14.08
N LYS A 88 16.15 8.25 -13.35
CA LYS A 88 17.37 7.90 -12.59
C LYS A 88 17.08 7.33 -11.20
N GLY A 89 15.93 7.66 -10.62
CA GLY A 89 15.50 7.15 -9.32
C GLY A 89 15.03 5.69 -9.36
N LYS A 90 14.56 5.19 -8.22
CA LYS A 90 13.96 3.85 -8.09
C LYS A 90 12.46 3.89 -8.30
N ILE A 91 11.93 2.87 -8.97
CA ILE A 91 10.51 2.74 -9.25
C ILE A 91 9.87 1.86 -8.18
N HIS A 92 8.74 2.28 -7.63
CA HIS A 92 7.89 1.50 -6.75
C HIS A 92 6.58 1.22 -7.49
N LEU A 93 6.41 0.00 -7.99
CA LEU A 93 5.19 -0.39 -8.69
C LEU A 93 4.17 -0.92 -7.67
N LEU A 94 3.06 -0.20 -7.50
CA LEU A 94 1.92 -0.68 -6.74
C LEU A 94 1.01 -1.48 -7.67
N THR A 95 0.92 -2.79 -7.43
CA THR A 95 0.23 -3.74 -8.32
C THR A 95 -0.38 -4.88 -7.51
N ASN A 96 -1.53 -5.39 -7.92
CA ASN A 96 -2.11 -6.63 -7.39
C ASN A 96 -1.39 -7.89 -7.88
N ALA A 97 -0.37 -7.75 -8.72
CA ALA A 97 0.50 -8.77 -9.25
C ALA A 97 -0.18 -9.87 -10.09
N ARG A 98 -1.47 -9.74 -10.43
CA ARG A 98 -2.20 -10.76 -11.18
C ARG A 98 -1.66 -10.96 -12.58
N MET A 99 -1.14 -9.92 -13.24
CA MET A 99 -0.62 -10.04 -14.61
C MET A 99 0.65 -10.89 -14.69
N PHE A 100 1.47 -10.92 -13.62
CA PHE A 100 2.66 -11.77 -13.53
C PHE A 100 2.32 -13.27 -13.42
N TYR A 101 1.05 -13.63 -13.18
CA TYR A 101 0.58 -15.01 -13.32
C TYR A 101 0.76 -15.56 -14.74
N TYR A 102 0.55 -14.72 -15.77
CA TYR A 102 0.55 -15.13 -17.17
C TYR A 102 1.96 -15.14 -17.75
N ASP A 103 2.31 -16.24 -18.42
CA ASP A 103 3.70 -16.49 -18.85
C ASP A 103 4.22 -15.47 -19.86
N ASP A 104 3.43 -15.10 -20.86
CA ASP A 104 3.87 -14.16 -21.89
C ASP A 104 4.10 -12.76 -21.33
N PHE A 105 3.22 -12.30 -20.43
CA PHE A 105 3.39 -11.02 -19.75
C PHE A 105 4.63 -11.04 -18.85
N PHE A 106 4.78 -12.08 -18.04
CA PHE A 106 5.92 -12.22 -17.15
C PHE A 106 7.25 -12.26 -17.91
N LYS A 107 7.35 -13.05 -19.00
CA LYS A 107 8.54 -13.12 -19.84
C LYS A 107 8.91 -11.76 -20.45
N LYS A 108 7.92 -11.05 -21.01
CA LYS A 108 8.15 -9.70 -21.57
C LYS A 108 8.66 -8.73 -20.52
N PHE A 109 8.10 -8.77 -19.32
CA PHE A 109 8.53 -7.91 -18.22
C PHE A 109 9.92 -8.28 -17.70
N ASP A 110 10.20 -9.58 -17.47
CA ASP A 110 11.48 -10.09 -16.97
C ASP A 110 12.63 -9.73 -17.93
N ASN A 111 12.38 -9.78 -19.24
CA ASN A 111 13.34 -9.37 -20.28
C ASN A 111 13.75 -7.89 -20.21
N LEU A 112 13.03 -7.04 -19.48
CA LEU A 112 13.46 -5.65 -19.25
C LEU A 112 14.71 -5.57 -18.37
N ASN A 113 15.00 -6.61 -17.56
CA ASN A 113 16.17 -6.71 -16.68
C ASN A 113 16.33 -5.48 -15.77
N ILE A 114 15.26 -5.12 -15.05
CA ILE A 114 15.19 -3.91 -14.20
C ILE A 114 15.14 -4.20 -12.70
N ASN A 115 15.59 -5.39 -12.28
CA ASN A 115 15.46 -5.89 -10.90
C ASN A 115 16.14 -4.96 -9.89
N ASP A 116 17.22 -4.31 -10.29
CA ASP A 116 17.94 -3.32 -9.49
C ASP A 116 17.20 -1.97 -9.41
N LYS A 117 16.28 -1.66 -10.35
CA LYS A 117 15.58 -0.38 -10.43
C LYS A 117 14.16 -0.39 -9.87
N ILE A 118 13.54 -1.56 -9.70
CA ILE A 118 12.12 -1.66 -9.35
C ILE A 118 11.89 -2.41 -8.04
N ASN A 119 11.02 -1.85 -7.22
CA ASN A 119 10.42 -2.48 -6.05
C ASN A 119 8.92 -2.67 -6.28
N PHE A 120 8.35 -3.76 -5.79
CA PHE A 120 6.92 -4.05 -5.92
C PHE A 120 6.22 -3.89 -4.58
N GLY A 121 5.15 -3.09 -4.56
CA GLY A 121 4.20 -3.06 -3.45
C GLY A 121 2.97 -3.90 -3.80
N ILE A 122 2.86 -5.10 -3.22
CA ILE A 122 1.80 -6.07 -3.57
C ILE A 122 0.83 -6.24 -2.40
N PRO A 123 -0.48 -6.02 -2.59
CA PRO A 123 -1.45 -6.22 -1.53
C PRO A 123 -1.68 -7.71 -1.21
N LEU A 124 -1.75 -8.05 0.08
CA LEU A 124 -2.20 -9.36 0.55
C LEU A 124 -3.27 -9.20 1.62
N TYR A 125 -4.53 -9.45 1.26
CA TYR A 125 -5.66 -9.19 2.15
C TYR A 125 -6.04 -10.36 3.06
N GLY A 126 -5.59 -11.57 2.72
CA GLY A 126 -5.98 -12.81 3.38
C GLY A 126 -4.97 -13.93 3.15
N HIS A 127 -5.02 -14.92 4.02
CA HIS A 127 -4.13 -16.11 4.02
C HIS A 127 -4.70 -17.28 3.21
N ASN A 128 -5.89 -17.10 2.62
CA ASN A 128 -6.57 -18.09 1.80
C ASN A 128 -7.50 -17.39 0.78
N LYS A 129 -8.05 -18.19 -0.13
CA LYS A 129 -8.96 -17.73 -1.18
C LYS A 129 -10.15 -16.96 -0.64
N ASP A 130 -10.86 -17.52 0.36
CA ASP A 130 -12.14 -16.97 0.82
C ASP A 130 -11.98 -15.57 1.42
N VAL A 131 -10.99 -15.40 2.31
CA VAL A 131 -10.70 -14.09 2.92
C VAL A 131 -10.22 -13.11 1.85
N PHE A 132 -9.30 -13.51 0.98
CA PHE A 132 -8.75 -12.61 -0.04
C PHE A 132 -9.82 -12.17 -1.05
N GLU A 133 -10.62 -13.11 -1.59
CA GLU A 133 -11.58 -12.84 -2.66
C GLU A 133 -12.85 -12.17 -2.16
N SER A 134 -13.26 -12.38 -0.89
CA SER A 134 -14.33 -11.58 -0.28
C SER A 134 -13.98 -10.09 -0.21
N ILE A 135 -12.68 -9.78 -0.16
CA ILE A 135 -12.15 -8.41 -0.06
C ILE A 135 -11.88 -7.85 -1.46
N SER A 136 -11.18 -8.57 -2.34
CA SER A 136 -10.88 -8.12 -3.70
C SER A 136 -12.12 -8.09 -4.61
N ARG A 137 -13.16 -8.84 -4.25
CA ARG A 137 -14.38 -9.07 -5.03
C ARG A 137 -14.08 -9.51 -6.45
N SER A 138 -13.09 -10.38 -6.61
CA SER A 138 -12.64 -10.83 -7.93
C SER A 138 -12.23 -12.30 -7.89
N PRO A 139 -13.03 -13.19 -8.50
CA PRO A 139 -12.75 -14.62 -8.55
C PRO A 139 -11.38 -14.92 -9.18
N GLY A 140 -10.64 -15.86 -8.58
CA GLY A 140 -9.32 -16.28 -9.05
C GLY A 140 -8.18 -15.32 -8.69
N SER A 141 -8.49 -14.14 -8.14
CA SER A 141 -7.50 -13.13 -7.76
C SER A 141 -6.48 -13.66 -6.75
N PHE A 142 -6.88 -14.52 -5.81
CA PHE A 142 -5.93 -15.07 -4.82
C PHE A 142 -4.86 -15.93 -5.48
N LYS A 143 -5.26 -16.90 -6.31
CA LYS A 143 -4.33 -17.77 -7.04
C LYS A 143 -3.38 -16.97 -7.94
N GLN A 144 -3.93 -16.00 -8.65
CA GLN A 144 -3.18 -15.17 -9.60
C GLN A 144 -2.16 -14.27 -8.89
N SER A 145 -2.59 -13.53 -7.86
CA SER A 145 -1.72 -12.66 -7.08
C SER A 145 -0.61 -13.46 -6.39
N VAL A 146 -0.95 -14.56 -5.70
CA VAL A 146 0.06 -15.38 -4.98
C VAL A 146 1.10 -15.95 -5.95
N LYS A 147 0.69 -16.56 -7.06
CA LYS A 147 1.65 -17.10 -8.04
C LYS A 147 2.45 -15.99 -8.73
N GLY A 148 1.83 -14.86 -9.06
CA GLY A 148 2.52 -13.69 -9.61
C GLY A 148 3.61 -13.17 -8.68
N THR A 149 3.29 -13.02 -7.39
CA THR A 149 4.26 -12.66 -6.33
C THR A 149 5.40 -13.67 -6.23
N LYS A 150 5.12 -14.98 -6.22
CA LYS A 150 6.17 -16.02 -6.17
C LYS A 150 7.14 -15.90 -7.33
N ARG A 151 6.64 -15.73 -8.55
CA ARG A 151 7.50 -15.60 -9.73
C ARG A 151 8.43 -14.38 -9.66
N LEU A 152 7.91 -13.25 -9.16
CA LEU A 152 8.72 -12.05 -8.94
C LEU A 152 9.85 -12.33 -7.94
N LEU A 153 9.51 -12.94 -6.79
CA LEU A 153 10.50 -13.32 -5.77
C LEU A 153 11.53 -14.31 -6.32
N GLU A 154 11.10 -15.37 -7.01
CA GLU A 154 11.97 -16.38 -7.62
C GLU A 154 12.96 -15.80 -8.65
N LYS A 155 12.64 -14.65 -9.26
CA LYS A 155 13.53 -13.90 -10.16
C LYS A 155 14.39 -12.84 -9.45
N GLY A 156 14.31 -12.76 -8.12
CA GLY A 156 15.11 -11.84 -7.31
C GLY A 156 14.59 -10.40 -7.36
N TYR A 157 13.32 -10.18 -7.69
CA TYR A 157 12.72 -8.84 -7.55
C TYR A 157 12.42 -8.53 -6.08
N ASN A 158 12.65 -7.26 -5.71
CA ASN A 158 12.30 -6.77 -4.38
C ASN A 158 10.78 -6.62 -4.24
N VAL A 159 10.20 -7.34 -3.29
CA VAL A 159 8.76 -7.30 -2.98
C VAL A 159 8.54 -6.84 -1.54
N GLU A 160 7.64 -5.87 -1.41
CA GLU A 160 6.99 -5.46 -0.18
C GLU A 160 5.53 -5.94 -0.21
N ILE A 161 5.09 -6.63 0.84
CA ILE A 161 3.68 -7.03 0.96
C ILE A 161 2.92 -5.98 1.76
N ARG A 162 1.80 -5.51 1.21
CA ARG A 162 0.97 -4.46 1.80
C ARG A 162 -0.37 -5.02 2.31
N THR A 163 -0.73 -4.72 3.55
CA THR A 163 -2.01 -5.11 4.15
C THR A 163 -2.68 -3.89 4.76
N ILE A 164 -3.82 -3.47 4.18
CA ILE A 164 -4.70 -2.48 4.81
C ILE A 164 -5.61 -3.20 5.80
N ILE A 165 -5.61 -2.77 7.05
CA ILE A 165 -6.28 -3.46 8.15
C ILE A 165 -7.71 -2.93 8.32
N HIS A 166 -8.69 -3.82 8.25
CA HIS A 166 -10.11 -3.51 8.42
C HIS A 166 -10.88 -4.69 9.03
N LYS A 167 -12.19 -4.51 9.27
CA LYS A 167 -13.04 -5.47 9.98
C LYS A 167 -13.05 -6.87 9.37
N LEU A 168 -12.85 -7.01 8.06
CA LEU A 168 -12.89 -8.29 7.36
C LEU A 168 -11.58 -9.09 7.48
N ASN A 169 -10.43 -8.44 7.78
CA ASN A 169 -9.14 -9.12 7.83
C ASN A 169 -8.38 -9.02 9.17
N TYR A 170 -8.76 -8.12 10.09
CA TYR A 170 -7.96 -7.90 11.31
C TYR A 170 -7.80 -9.17 12.15
N LYS A 171 -8.81 -10.04 12.22
CA LYS A 171 -8.73 -11.33 12.93
C LYS A 171 -7.82 -12.36 12.24
N HIS A 172 -7.50 -12.13 10.97
CA HIS A 172 -6.67 -13.01 10.15
C HIS A 172 -5.21 -12.57 10.08
N LEU A 173 -4.82 -11.41 10.63
CA LEU A 173 -3.47 -10.86 10.48
C LEU A 173 -2.36 -11.84 10.88
N THR A 174 -2.51 -12.55 12.01
CA THR A 174 -1.48 -13.53 12.42
C THR A 174 -1.40 -14.71 11.44
N LYS A 175 -2.52 -15.12 10.84
CA LYS A 175 -2.53 -16.16 9.80
C LYS A 175 -1.92 -15.64 8.49
N VAL A 176 -2.14 -14.36 8.15
CA VAL A 176 -1.48 -13.69 7.02
C VAL A 176 0.03 -13.65 7.23
N GLY A 177 0.50 -13.26 8.41
CA GLY A 177 1.93 -13.30 8.76
C GLY A 177 2.55 -14.70 8.62
N LYS A 178 1.87 -15.74 9.13
CA LYS A 178 2.32 -17.14 8.94
C LYS A 178 2.35 -17.56 7.47
N PHE A 179 1.34 -17.16 6.70
CA PHE A 179 1.28 -17.45 5.27
C PHE A 179 2.44 -16.79 4.53
N ILE A 180 2.74 -15.52 4.81
CA ILE A 180 3.87 -14.80 4.21
C ILE A 180 5.19 -15.51 4.51
N LEU A 181 5.45 -15.82 5.79
CA LEU A 181 6.69 -16.50 6.18
C LEU A 181 6.88 -17.87 5.50
N LYS A 182 5.77 -18.56 5.19
CA LYS A 182 5.79 -19.86 4.52
C LYS A 182 5.92 -19.74 3.01
N GLU A 183 5.09 -18.91 2.39
CA GLU A 183 4.90 -18.88 0.95
C GLU A 183 5.82 -17.87 0.26
N PHE A 184 6.32 -16.87 1.00
CA PHE A 184 7.12 -15.76 0.51
C PHE A 184 8.34 -15.48 1.43
N PRO A 185 9.23 -16.46 1.67
CA PRO A 185 10.36 -16.31 2.60
C PRO A 185 11.39 -15.23 2.18
N GLN A 186 11.32 -14.75 0.94
CA GLN A 186 12.22 -13.75 0.35
C GLN A 186 11.67 -12.32 0.40
N VAL A 187 10.47 -12.11 0.95
CA VAL A 187 9.89 -10.75 1.06
C VAL A 187 10.76 -9.94 2.01
N MET A 188 11.08 -8.72 1.60
CA MET A 188 11.99 -7.85 2.35
C MET A 188 11.26 -7.04 3.41
N HIS A 189 10.02 -6.63 3.13
CA HIS A 189 9.28 -5.73 4.00
C HIS A 189 7.77 -5.98 3.98
N LEU A 190 7.14 -5.76 5.13
CA LEU A 190 5.69 -5.80 5.30
C LEU A 190 5.13 -4.44 5.72
N PHE A 191 4.20 -3.94 4.94
CA PHE A 191 3.47 -2.72 5.23
C PHE A 191 2.10 -3.05 5.81
N PHE A 192 1.81 -2.58 7.03
CA PHE A 192 0.51 -2.68 7.69
C PHE A 192 -0.13 -1.28 7.78
N GLY A 193 -1.08 -0.99 6.90
CA GLY A 193 -1.75 0.31 6.83
C GLY A 193 -3.10 0.35 7.55
N THR A 194 -3.48 1.54 7.99
CA THR A 194 -4.81 1.83 8.55
C THR A 194 -5.80 2.24 7.45
N MET A 195 -7.10 2.16 7.77
CA MET A 195 -8.15 2.52 6.81
C MET A 195 -8.32 4.02 6.67
N GLU A 196 -8.12 4.51 5.46
CA GLU A 196 -8.69 5.77 4.98
C GLU A 196 -10.06 5.47 4.34
N PHE A 197 -11.13 6.08 4.86
CA PHE A 197 -12.48 5.85 4.31
C PHE A 197 -12.78 6.82 3.16
N THR A 198 -12.30 6.47 1.97
CA THR A 198 -12.61 7.12 0.68
C THR A 198 -13.09 6.07 -0.33
N GLY A 199 -13.58 6.50 -1.50
CA GLY A 199 -13.98 5.59 -2.57
C GLY A 199 -14.96 4.47 -2.20
N ASN A 200 -14.65 3.24 -2.59
CA ASN A 200 -15.36 2.04 -2.15
C ASN A 200 -15.25 1.84 -0.64
N GLY A 201 -14.12 2.19 -0.02
CA GLY A 201 -13.95 2.16 1.43
C GLY A 201 -15.00 2.97 2.17
N LEU A 202 -15.30 4.19 1.69
CA LEU A 202 -16.35 5.06 2.23
C LEU A 202 -17.75 4.48 2.05
N LYS A 203 -18.04 3.93 0.87
CA LYS A 203 -19.32 3.26 0.57
C LYS A 203 -19.55 2.06 1.48
N ASN A 204 -18.51 1.26 1.71
CA ASN A 204 -18.56 0.03 2.50
C ASN A 204 -18.16 0.24 3.97
N LYS A 205 -18.17 1.48 4.48
CA LYS A 205 -17.66 1.81 5.83
C LYS A 205 -18.26 0.96 6.95
N ASP A 206 -19.54 0.58 6.84
CA ASP A 206 -20.25 -0.20 7.87
C ASP A 206 -19.72 -1.64 8.01
N ILE A 207 -19.28 -2.24 6.90
CA ILE A 207 -18.69 -3.58 6.89
C ILE A 207 -17.17 -3.56 7.05
N LEU A 208 -16.52 -2.40 6.89
CA LEU A 208 -15.07 -2.24 6.99
C LEU A 208 -14.60 -1.68 8.32
N PHE A 209 -15.41 -0.87 9.00
CA PHE A 209 -14.98 -0.19 10.20
C PHE A 209 -14.70 -1.16 11.36
N VAL A 210 -13.51 -1.02 11.93
CA VAL A 210 -13.08 -1.67 13.16
C VAL A 210 -12.24 -0.66 13.93
N SER A 211 -12.43 -0.61 15.24
CA SER A 211 -11.69 0.33 16.09
C SER A 211 -10.25 -0.14 16.30
N TYR A 212 -9.34 0.79 16.54
CA TYR A 212 -7.94 0.49 16.82
C TYR A 212 -7.73 -0.45 18.02
N ASP A 213 -8.52 -0.33 19.09
CA ASP A 213 -8.50 -1.17 20.29
C ASP A 213 -8.82 -2.64 19.94
N LYS A 214 -9.73 -2.86 18.99
CA LYS A 214 -10.03 -4.20 18.47
C LYS A 214 -8.91 -4.74 17.59
N ILE A 215 -8.24 -3.87 16.83
CA ILE A 215 -7.12 -4.23 15.95
C ILE A 215 -5.86 -4.55 16.75
N LYS A 216 -5.58 -3.76 17.80
CA LYS A 216 -4.35 -3.77 18.61
C LYS A 216 -3.86 -5.18 18.98
N PRO A 217 -4.65 -6.07 19.61
CA PRO A 217 -4.15 -7.39 20.00
C PRO A 217 -3.69 -8.24 18.81
N TYR A 218 -4.35 -8.12 17.66
CA TYR A 218 -4.01 -8.90 16.45
C TYR A 218 -2.77 -8.35 15.75
N VAL A 219 -2.66 -7.03 15.65
CA VAL A 219 -1.49 -6.38 15.08
C VAL A 219 -0.25 -6.67 15.90
N GLN A 220 -0.32 -6.51 17.22
CA GLN A 220 0.81 -6.78 18.12
C GLN A 220 1.22 -8.26 18.12
N LYS A 221 0.25 -9.18 18.16
CA LYS A 221 0.54 -10.62 18.04
C LYS A 221 1.20 -10.98 16.71
N THR A 222 0.82 -10.28 15.64
CA THR A 222 1.43 -10.46 14.32
C THR A 222 2.83 -9.86 14.28
N ALA A 223 3.03 -8.70 14.92
CA ALA A 223 4.35 -8.10 15.11
C ALA A 223 5.32 -9.04 15.83
N ASP A 224 4.90 -9.62 16.95
CA ASP A 224 5.71 -10.57 17.74
C ASP A 224 6.13 -11.81 16.91
N LEU A 225 5.28 -12.24 15.99
CA LEU A 225 5.59 -13.35 15.07
C LEU A 225 6.65 -12.99 14.04
N LEU A 226 6.71 -11.72 13.62
CA LEU A 226 7.49 -11.24 12.48
C LEU A 226 8.81 -10.57 12.86
N GLU A 227 8.91 -10.00 14.07
CA GLU A 227 10.01 -9.12 14.52
C GLU A 227 11.42 -9.69 14.30
N ALA A 228 11.59 -11.01 14.40
CA ALA A 228 12.88 -11.68 14.23
C ALA A 228 13.12 -12.24 12.80
N LYS A 229 12.20 -12.00 11.86
CA LYS A 229 12.15 -12.72 10.57
C LYS A 229 12.05 -11.81 9.35
N ILE A 230 11.38 -10.68 9.47
CA ILE A 230 11.11 -9.77 8.36
C ILE A 230 10.87 -8.36 8.88
N GLU A 231 11.33 -7.36 8.13
CA GLU A 231 11.06 -5.97 8.46
C GLU A 231 9.60 -5.63 8.22
N PHE A 232 9.03 -4.77 9.06
CA PHE A 232 7.66 -4.31 8.87
C PHE A 232 7.43 -2.91 9.44
N THR A 233 6.40 -2.25 8.91
CA THR A 233 5.97 -0.92 9.34
C THR A 233 4.46 -0.89 9.62
N PHE A 234 4.07 -0.27 10.74
CA PHE A 234 2.70 0.16 11.03
C PHE A 234 2.48 1.57 10.50
N ASN A 235 1.96 1.65 9.29
CA ASN A 235 1.78 2.90 8.60
C ASN A 235 0.53 3.64 9.10
N GLN A 236 0.69 4.92 9.47
CA GLN A 236 -0.39 5.79 9.97
C GLN A 236 -1.16 5.19 11.16
N PHE A 237 -0.44 4.54 12.07
CA PHE A 237 -0.98 4.06 13.34
C PHE A 237 -0.73 5.09 14.45
N PRO A 238 -1.78 5.60 15.12
CA PRO A 238 -1.60 6.45 16.29
C PRO A 238 -0.79 5.72 17.38
N LEU A 239 0.29 6.32 17.90
CA LEU A 239 1.19 5.65 18.84
C LEU A 239 0.49 5.18 20.13
N CYS A 240 -0.54 5.91 20.60
CA CYS A 240 -1.31 5.49 21.78
C CYS A 240 -2.17 4.23 21.56
N LYS A 241 -2.29 3.76 20.30
CA LYS A 241 -2.97 2.53 19.92
C LYS A 241 -2.02 1.33 19.81
N LEU A 242 -0.72 1.53 20.04
CA LEU A 242 0.30 0.49 20.08
C LEU A 242 0.98 0.48 21.45
N SER A 243 1.45 -0.70 21.88
CA SER A 243 2.33 -0.79 23.05
C SER A 243 3.70 -0.20 22.72
N LYS A 244 4.35 0.43 23.71
CA LYS A 244 5.60 1.20 23.52
C LYS A 244 6.70 0.46 22.75
N LYS A 245 6.86 -0.85 22.95
CA LYS A 245 7.87 -1.67 22.26
C LYS A 245 7.70 -1.68 20.73
N TYR A 246 6.49 -1.42 20.22
CA TYR A 246 6.20 -1.41 18.78
C TYR A 246 6.28 -0.02 18.16
N TRP A 247 6.53 1.04 18.93
CA TRP A 247 6.58 2.40 18.37
C TRP A 247 7.67 2.57 17.33
N LYS A 248 8.81 1.86 17.48
CA LYS A 248 9.89 1.82 16.48
C LYS A 248 9.46 1.29 15.10
N TYR A 249 8.33 0.56 15.03
CA TYR A 249 7.76 0.05 13.79
C TYR A 249 6.66 0.94 13.24
N ALA A 250 6.18 1.92 14.00
CA ALA A 250 5.14 2.82 13.50
C ALA A 250 5.77 3.91 12.65
N ASP A 251 5.17 4.19 11.49
CA ASP A 251 5.58 5.35 10.70
C ASP A 251 5.37 6.61 11.54
N HIS A 252 6.46 7.32 11.79
CA HIS A 252 6.47 8.55 12.57
C HIS A 252 5.97 9.74 11.76
N CYS A 253 5.69 9.55 10.48
CA CYS A 253 5.31 10.60 9.57
C CYS A 253 3.89 10.43 9.03
N THR A 254 3.28 11.57 8.77
CA THR A 254 1.98 11.65 8.12
C THR A 254 2.20 11.89 6.64
N ILE A 255 1.89 10.89 5.81
CA ILE A 255 2.04 10.99 4.34
C ILE A 255 1.10 12.05 3.74
N VAL A 256 -0.07 12.25 4.36
CA VAL A 256 -1.08 13.23 3.95
C VAL A 256 -1.52 14.04 5.17
N PRO A 257 -0.70 15.04 5.60
CA PRO A 257 -0.92 15.82 6.82
C PRO A 257 -2.32 16.44 6.90
N GLU A 258 -2.83 16.91 5.77
CA GLU A 258 -4.14 17.51 5.63
C GLU A 258 -5.30 16.54 5.87
N GLU A 259 -5.08 15.22 5.78
CA GLU A 259 -6.09 14.20 6.05
C GLU A 259 -5.99 13.59 7.45
N HIS A 260 -5.04 14.06 8.27
CA HIS A 260 -4.89 13.63 9.66
C HIS A 260 -5.20 14.76 10.64
N ILE A 261 -5.65 14.39 11.82
CA ILE A 261 -5.88 15.31 12.93
C ILE A 261 -5.28 14.80 14.22
N TYR A 262 -4.99 15.76 15.09
CA TYR A 262 -4.68 15.54 16.49
C TYR A 262 -5.87 16.00 17.33
N LEU A 263 -6.26 15.19 18.32
CA LEU A 263 -7.33 15.56 19.25
C LEU A 263 -6.83 16.56 20.29
N LYS A 264 -7.73 17.28 20.98
CA LYS A 264 -7.36 18.19 22.08
C LYS A 264 -6.48 17.51 23.14
N ILE A 265 -6.75 16.23 23.45
CA ILE A 265 -5.93 15.44 24.38
C ILE A 265 -4.47 15.30 23.90
N CYS A 266 -4.21 15.36 22.60
CA CYS A 266 -2.88 15.23 22.02
C CYS A 266 -2.01 16.47 22.23
N GLU A 267 -2.58 17.64 22.57
CA GLU A 267 -1.83 18.86 22.84
C GLU A 267 -0.80 18.66 23.95
N ASN A 268 -1.12 17.84 24.95
CA ASN A 268 -0.26 17.52 26.09
C ASN A 268 0.45 16.15 25.95
N CYS A 269 0.54 15.59 24.74
CA CYS A 269 1.12 14.26 24.53
C CYS A 269 2.63 14.33 24.27
N ARG A 270 3.43 13.65 25.10
CA ARG A 270 4.91 13.63 24.99
C ARG A 270 5.47 13.05 23.69
N VAL A 271 4.65 12.33 22.92
CA VAL A 271 5.06 11.69 21.66
C VAL A 271 4.30 12.21 20.46
N LYS A 272 3.66 13.38 20.57
CA LYS A 272 2.89 14.01 19.49
C LYS A 272 3.72 14.15 18.22
N ASP A 273 4.94 14.67 18.33
CA ASP A 273 5.82 14.97 17.19
C ASP A 273 6.36 13.72 16.47
N LYS A 274 6.14 12.53 17.05
CA LYS A 274 6.52 11.23 16.46
C LYS A 274 5.31 10.40 16.05
N CYS A 275 4.10 10.92 16.24
CA CYS A 275 2.86 10.22 15.97
C CYS A 275 2.37 10.59 14.58
N SER A 276 1.77 9.65 13.85
CA SER A 276 1.18 9.94 12.55
C SER A 276 -0.11 10.77 12.61
N GLY A 277 -0.67 11.00 13.80
CA GLY A 277 -2.03 11.51 13.98
C GLY A 277 -3.10 10.47 13.62
N ILE A 278 -4.35 10.91 13.48
CA ILE A 278 -5.51 10.06 13.20
C ILE A 278 -6.16 10.52 11.90
N TRP A 279 -6.44 9.61 10.98
CA TRP A 279 -7.24 9.90 9.79
C TRP A 279 -8.53 10.65 10.15
N LYS A 280 -8.81 11.78 9.49
CA LYS A 280 -10.09 12.51 9.62
C LYS A 280 -11.27 11.59 9.37
N SER A 281 -11.16 10.76 8.34
CA SER A 281 -12.17 9.79 7.92
C SER A 281 -12.44 8.69 8.95
N TYR A 282 -11.54 8.46 9.93
CA TYR A 282 -11.78 7.55 11.04
C TYR A 282 -13.04 7.92 11.84
N PHE A 283 -13.28 9.22 12.04
CA PHE A 283 -14.39 9.73 12.86
C PHE A 283 -15.76 9.66 12.17
N LEU A 284 -15.84 9.14 10.95
CA LEU A 284 -17.11 8.75 10.33
C LEU A 284 -17.82 7.63 11.11
N LYS A 285 -17.07 6.82 11.87
CA LYS A 285 -17.57 5.72 12.71
C LYS A 285 -16.85 5.58 14.05
N GLY A 286 -15.60 6.04 14.13
CA GLY A 286 -14.75 5.96 15.31
C GLY A 286 -15.13 6.95 16.42
N LYS A 287 -14.71 6.61 17.63
CA LYS A 287 -14.99 7.40 18.84
C LYS A 287 -13.69 8.01 19.38
N LYS A 288 -13.75 9.27 19.82
CA LYS A 288 -12.58 9.98 20.37
C LYS A 288 -12.05 9.34 21.67
N GLN A 289 -12.94 8.71 22.45
CA GLN A 289 -12.65 8.11 23.77
C GLN A 289 -11.65 6.95 23.70
N GLU A 290 -11.48 6.36 22.52
CA GLU A 290 -10.47 5.33 22.31
C GLU A 290 -9.06 5.91 22.45
N PHE A 291 -8.81 7.16 22.07
CA PHE A 291 -7.46 7.71 22.08
C PHE A 291 -7.08 8.28 23.44
N SER A 292 -5.79 8.16 23.76
CA SER A 292 -5.20 8.68 24.99
C SER A 292 -3.90 9.43 24.70
N ALA A 293 -3.57 10.39 25.56
CA ALA A 293 -2.29 11.08 25.54
C ALA A 293 -1.26 10.25 26.32
N VAL A 294 -0.04 10.15 25.78
CA VAL A 294 1.10 9.63 26.53
C VAL A 294 1.65 10.78 27.37
N ARG A 295 1.53 10.64 28.69
CA ARG A 295 1.91 11.67 29.65
C ARG A 295 3.31 11.51 30.19
#